data_AF-A0A7J4ELE1-F1
#
_entry.id   AF-A0A7J4ELE1-F1
#
_cell.length_a   1.000
_cell.length_b   1.000
_cell.length_c   1.000
_cell.angle_alpha   90.00
_cell.angle_beta   90.00
_cell.angle_gamma   90.00
#
_symmetry.space_group_name_H-M   'P 1'
#
loop_
_entity.id
_entity.type
_entity.pdbx_description
1 polymer ?
#
loop_
_entity_poly.entity_id
_entity_poly.type
_entity_poly.pdbx_seq_one_letter_code
_entity_poly.pdbx_strand_id
1 'polypeptide(L)'
;MNEYQTLLISALLHDLEKFMQGAWSASFIKYLPEELQDLEQVVLYHHKPESIQDPNFQKIAKILQIADEYSSGEREPRDEGEFERRGDTPLISIFSRVDIGRGSLPELHYHELKELEINDVIFPIKEIERLDYGKLWNSFLKEIKTLNYKEFDAYYTALLFILEKYTWCVPSVVYKHLSDVSLYDHLKTTSAIASCLYKYHEDRGDWNSKSVENKDHKKFLLIGGDLSGIQNYIYNIASVGVGGVAKRLRARSFYLGILVDSIMYSLLRKLELPISCNVISSGGNFYILAPNTPRIRKSIEEFKKEIADWLLNKFHGDLYINLGYVEFGGKDFELNQFPKVLDAVNNVIESKKLRKFDEIIVENEKWKDRFLSDISFNGKVCKSCNRMPVTKIEEDTELCELCSFDIKIGRWLLDTKYIAFNSKKSYSLRSLKIFSTNPYYVDLLEKLDSEEYDLVLSLNEVKVLPNQPSG
;
A
#
# COMPACT_ATOMS: atom_id res chain seq x y z
N MET A 1 4.13 -22.08 -10.46
CA MET A 1 3.62 -21.29 -9.31
C MET A 1 3.06 -22.23 -8.26
N ASN A 2 3.04 -21.81 -6.99
CA ASN A 2 2.25 -22.50 -5.96
C ASN A 2 0.80 -21.99 -5.92
N GLU A 3 -0.08 -22.65 -5.16
CA GLU A 3 -1.50 -22.31 -5.05
C GLU A 3 -1.76 -20.87 -4.62
N TYR A 4 -0.96 -20.36 -3.67
CA TYR A 4 -1.08 -18.99 -3.17
C TYR A 4 -0.74 -17.97 -4.26
N GLN A 5 0.34 -18.18 -5.01
CA GLN A 5 0.74 -17.33 -6.12
C GLN A 5 -0.31 -17.32 -7.24
N THR A 6 -0.85 -18.50 -7.56
CA THR A 6 -1.97 -18.67 -8.50
C THR A 6 -3.18 -17.84 -8.06
N LEU A 7 -3.59 -17.96 -6.79
CA LEU A 7 -4.71 -17.19 -6.23
C LEU A 7 -4.50 -15.68 -6.39
N LEU A 8 -3.32 -15.18 -6.03
CA LEU A 8 -3.04 -13.75 -6.03
C LEU A 8 -3.11 -13.14 -7.43
N ILE A 9 -2.53 -13.82 -8.44
CA ILE A 9 -2.60 -13.35 -9.83
C ILE A 9 -4.03 -13.48 -10.35
N SER A 10 -4.72 -14.60 -10.09
CA SER A 10 -6.14 -14.74 -10.48
C SER A 10 -7.00 -13.63 -9.87
N ALA A 11 -6.76 -13.22 -8.62
CA ALA A 11 -7.48 -12.13 -7.99
C ALA A 11 -7.27 -10.76 -8.68
N LEU A 12 -6.09 -10.52 -9.25
CA LEU A 12 -5.83 -9.29 -10.03
C LEU A 12 -6.41 -9.34 -11.46
N LEU A 13 -6.87 -10.51 -11.93
CA LEU A 13 -7.29 -10.69 -13.32
C LEU A 13 -8.76 -11.11 -13.48
N HIS A 14 -9.42 -11.50 -12.39
CA HIS A 14 -10.74 -12.16 -12.40
C HIS A 14 -11.84 -11.38 -13.14
N ASP A 15 -11.74 -10.05 -13.08
CA ASP A 15 -12.74 -9.09 -13.56
C ASP A 15 -12.25 -8.27 -14.77
N LEU A 16 -11.18 -8.70 -15.46
CA LEU A 16 -10.64 -7.93 -16.58
C LEU A 16 -11.55 -7.88 -17.81
N GLU A 17 -12.54 -8.77 -17.93
CA GLU A 17 -13.57 -8.70 -18.98
C GLU A 17 -14.38 -7.40 -18.89
N LYS A 18 -14.39 -6.75 -17.71
CA LYS A 18 -14.96 -5.43 -17.51
C LYS A 18 -14.22 -4.36 -18.30
N PHE A 19 -12.89 -4.45 -18.37
CA PHE A 19 -12.08 -3.57 -19.20
C PHE A 19 -12.21 -3.92 -20.69
N MET A 20 -12.36 -5.21 -21.04
CA MET A 20 -12.47 -5.68 -22.43
C MET A 20 -13.84 -5.46 -23.10
N GLN A 21 -14.79 -4.81 -22.42
CA GLN A 21 -16.16 -4.58 -22.91
C GLN A 21 -16.88 -5.85 -23.43
N GLY A 22 -16.74 -6.98 -22.72
CA GLY A 22 -17.53 -8.19 -22.97
C GLY A 22 -16.87 -9.28 -23.83
N ALA A 23 -15.58 -9.16 -24.13
CA ALA A 23 -14.76 -10.34 -24.47
C ALA A 23 -14.32 -11.04 -23.18
N TRP A 24 -14.40 -12.38 -23.15
CA TRP A 24 -14.04 -13.20 -21.98
C TRP A 24 -12.62 -12.88 -21.48
N SER A 25 -12.44 -12.67 -20.18
CA SER A 25 -11.13 -12.42 -19.54
C SER A 25 -10.15 -13.56 -19.78
N ALA A 26 -10.62 -14.79 -19.99
CA ALA A 26 -9.82 -15.92 -20.52
C ALA A 26 -9.10 -15.61 -21.83
N SER A 27 -9.74 -14.85 -22.73
CA SER A 27 -9.13 -14.49 -24.00
C SER A 27 -7.94 -13.54 -23.84
N PHE A 28 -7.80 -12.90 -22.66
CA PHE A 28 -6.63 -12.13 -22.28
C PHE A 28 -5.49 -13.01 -21.72
N ILE A 29 -5.80 -14.14 -21.07
CA ILE A 29 -4.79 -15.05 -20.48
C ILE A 29 -3.75 -15.50 -21.50
N LYS A 30 -4.11 -15.65 -22.78
CA LYS A 30 -3.18 -15.97 -23.88
C LYS A 30 -2.06 -14.93 -24.10
N TYR A 31 -2.21 -13.71 -23.57
CA TYR A 31 -1.19 -12.65 -23.64
C TYR A 31 -0.26 -12.64 -22.42
N LEU A 32 -0.53 -13.49 -21.43
CA LEU A 32 0.33 -13.67 -20.26
C LEU A 32 1.44 -14.69 -20.56
N PRO A 33 2.54 -14.67 -19.78
CA PRO A 33 3.56 -15.71 -19.78
C PRO A 33 2.97 -17.13 -19.67
N GLU A 34 3.65 -18.10 -20.27
CA GLU A 34 3.20 -19.51 -20.34
C GLU A 34 2.90 -20.09 -18.96
N GLU A 35 3.70 -19.71 -17.96
CA GLU A 35 3.56 -20.13 -16.55
C GLU A 35 2.24 -19.72 -15.90
N LEU A 36 1.51 -18.76 -16.50
CA LEU A 36 0.26 -18.20 -15.98
C LEU A 36 -0.96 -18.66 -16.77
N GLN A 37 -0.80 -19.49 -17.81
CA GLN A 37 -1.93 -19.86 -18.66
C GLN A 37 -2.95 -20.77 -17.96
N ASP A 38 -2.49 -21.62 -17.05
CA ASP A 38 -3.36 -22.51 -16.25
C ASP A 38 -4.34 -21.74 -15.33
N LEU A 39 -4.14 -20.43 -15.14
CA LEU A 39 -5.04 -19.56 -14.38
C LEU A 39 -6.40 -19.35 -15.07
N GLU A 40 -6.51 -19.67 -16.35
CA GLU A 40 -7.72 -19.47 -17.16
C GLU A 40 -8.96 -20.06 -16.48
N GLN A 41 -8.85 -21.27 -15.91
CA GLN A 41 -9.97 -21.95 -15.27
C GLN A 41 -10.42 -21.23 -14.00
N VAL A 42 -9.47 -20.74 -13.19
CA VAL A 42 -9.78 -19.99 -11.96
C VAL A 42 -10.45 -18.67 -12.32
N VAL A 43 -9.91 -17.93 -13.30
CA VAL A 43 -10.46 -16.65 -13.74
C VAL A 43 -11.86 -16.83 -14.35
N LEU A 44 -12.07 -17.83 -15.19
CA LEU A 44 -13.38 -18.08 -15.84
C LEU A 44 -14.46 -18.54 -14.86
N TYR A 45 -14.11 -19.44 -13.94
CA TYR A 45 -15.09 -20.15 -13.13
C TYR A 45 -15.09 -19.68 -11.67
N HIS A 46 -14.51 -18.52 -11.33
CA HIS A 46 -14.52 -18.00 -9.96
C HIS A 46 -15.94 -17.77 -9.42
N HIS A 47 -16.92 -17.41 -10.25
CA HIS A 47 -18.33 -17.33 -9.82
C HIS A 47 -19.02 -18.70 -9.68
N LYS A 48 -18.45 -19.77 -10.25
CA LYS A 48 -18.97 -21.15 -10.18
C LYS A 48 -17.84 -22.16 -9.92
N PRO A 49 -17.17 -22.11 -8.76
CA PRO A 49 -16.01 -22.98 -8.46
C PRO A 49 -16.32 -24.48 -8.58
N GLU A 50 -17.58 -24.89 -8.39
CA GLU A 50 -18.07 -26.25 -8.58
C GLU A 50 -17.91 -26.79 -10.01
N SER A 51 -17.71 -25.89 -11.00
CA SER A 51 -17.48 -26.25 -12.40
C SER A 51 -16.03 -26.67 -12.67
N ILE A 52 -15.11 -26.41 -11.74
CA ILE A 52 -13.70 -26.77 -11.86
C ILE A 52 -13.48 -28.21 -11.38
N GLN A 53 -12.88 -29.05 -12.22
CA GLN A 53 -12.62 -30.46 -11.92
C GLN A 53 -11.41 -30.66 -11.00
N ASP A 54 -10.36 -29.84 -11.16
CA ASP A 54 -9.17 -29.90 -10.33
C ASP A 54 -9.49 -29.38 -8.91
N PRO A 55 -9.31 -30.21 -7.86
CA PRO A 55 -9.66 -29.80 -6.49
C PRO A 55 -8.85 -28.61 -5.97
N ASN A 56 -7.60 -28.43 -6.40
CA ASN A 56 -6.76 -27.32 -5.98
C ASN A 56 -7.24 -26.02 -6.63
N PHE A 57 -7.53 -26.04 -7.93
CA PHE A 57 -8.10 -24.86 -8.60
C PHE A 57 -9.51 -24.54 -8.11
N GLN A 58 -10.34 -25.54 -7.80
CA GLN A 58 -11.65 -25.33 -7.18
C GLN A 58 -11.53 -24.64 -5.82
N LYS A 59 -10.58 -25.08 -4.96
CA LYS A 59 -10.29 -24.44 -3.67
C LYS A 59 -9.86 -22.98 -3.84
N ILE A 60 -8.95 -22.72 -4.78
CA ILE A 60 -8.47 -21.36 -5.09
C ILE A 60 -9.63 -20.47 -5.60
N ALA A 61 -10.41 -20.97 -6.56
CA ALA A 61 -11.57 -20.27 -7.09
C ALA A 61 -12.61 -19.98 -6.00
N LYS A 62 -12.78 -20.88 -5.01
CA LYS A 62 -13.68 -20.64 -3.88
C LYS A 62 -13.20 -19.52 -2.96
N ILE A 63 -11.90 -19.44 -2.68
CA ILE A 63 -11.32 -18.32 -1.92
C ILE A 63 -11.50 -17.01 -2.70
N LEU A 64 -11.24 -17.03 -4.00
CA LEU A 64 -11.42 -15.88 -4.88
C LEU A 64 -12.87 -15.40 -4.92
N GLN A 65 -13.84 -16.32 -5.06
CA GLN A 65 -15.28 -16.00 -5.02
C GLN A 65 -15.64 -15.22 -3.77
N ILE A 66 -15.22 -15.71 -2.59
CA ILE A 66 -15.53 -15.07 -1.31
C ILE A 66 -14.82 -13.72 -1.18
N ALA A 67 -13.59 -13.63 -1.70
CA ALA A 67 -12.84 -12.38 -1.68
C ALA A 67 -13.50 -11.30 -2.55
N ASP A 68 -13.96 -11.64 -3.75
CA ASP A 68 -14.71 -10.76 -4.65
C ASP A 68 -16.04 -10.31 -4.01
N GLU A 69 -16.77 -11.24 -3.36
CA GLU A 69 -17.98 -10.91 -2.60
C GLU A 69 -17.71 -9.89 -1.48
N TYR A 70 -16.64 -10.07 -0.69
CA TYR A 70 -16.29 -9.15 0.39
C TYR A 70 -15.76 -7.81 -0.14
N SER A 71 -14.99 -7.82 -1.23
CA SER A 71 -14.50 -6.62 -1.92
C SER A 71 -15.64 -5.78 -2.53
N SER A 72 -16.82 -6.38 -2.65
CA SER A 72 -18.04 -5.78 -3.18
C SER A 72 -19.10 -5.51 -2.09
N GLY A 73 -18.78 -5.79 -0.81
CA GLY A 73 -19.73 -5.75 0.30
C GLY A 73 -20.21 -4.34 0.66
N GLU A 74 -19.49 -3.32 0.22
CA GLU A 74 -19.84 -1.90 0.35
C GLU A 74 -20.99 -1.47 -0.56
N ARG A 75 -21.43 -2.31 -1.50
CA ARG A 75 -22.45 -1.93 -2.47
C ARG A 75 -23.85 -1.85 -1.85
N GLU A 76 -24.61 -0.84 -2.25
CA GLU A 76 -26.03 -0.77 -1.92
C GLU A 76 -26.80 -1.88 -2.69
N PRO A 77 -27.70 -2.66 -2.04
CA PRO A 77 -28.54 -3.65 -2.73
C PRO A 77 -29.56 -2.94 -3.64
N ARG A 78 -29.67 -3.34 -4.91
CA ARG A 78 -30.54 -2.66 -5.89
C ARG A 78 -31.20 -3.57 -6.93
N ASP A 79 -32.27 -3.05 -7.53
CA ASP A 79 -33.10 -3.71 -8.54
C ASP A 79 -32.36 -3.86 -9.89
N GLU A 80 -32.60 -4.97 -10.59
CA GLU A 80 -31.99 -5.33 -11.88
C GLU A 80 -32.23 -4.32 -13.03
N GLY A 81 -33.11 -3.32 -12.83
CA GLY A 81 -33.43 -2.29 -13.82
C GLY A 81 -32.46 -1.09 -13.87
N GLU A 82 -31.47 -1.01 -12.98
CA GLU A 82 -30.54 0.14 -12.88
C GLU A 82 -29.16 -0.07 -13.54
N PHE A 83 -28.94 -1.20 -14.20
CA PHE A 83 -27.71 -1.47 -14.92
C PHE A 83 -27.61 -0.65 -16.22
N GLU A 84 -26.46 -0.03 -16.44
CA GLU A 84 -26.16 0.69 -17.67
C GLU A 84 -25.18 -0.09 -18.58
N ARG A 85 -25.07 0.34 -19.83
CA ARG A 85 -24.09 -0.24 -20.75
C ARG A 85 -22.69 0.22 -20.36
N ARG A 86 -21.83 -0.73 -19.98
CA ARG A 86 -20.45 -0.46 -19.55
C ARG A 86 -19.62 0.41 -20.49
N GLY A 87 -19.87 0.33 -21.80
CA GLY A 87 -19.19 1.16 -22.80
C GLY A 87 -19.58 2.64 -22.79
N ASP A 88 -20.67 2.99 -22.11
CA ASP A 88 -21.25 4.33 -22.10
C ASP A 88 -21.22 4.98 -20.70
N THR A 89 -20.88 4.22 -19.65
CA THR A 89 -20.88 4.69 -18.25
C THR A 89 -19.45 4.97 -17.76
N PRO A 90 -19.09 6.23 -17.46
CA PRO A 90 -17.80 6.58 -16.88
C PRO A 90 -17.72 6.31 -15.38
N LEU A 91 -16.50 6.27 -14.84
CA LEU A 91 -16.26 6.27 -13.40
C LEU A 91 -16.62 7.65 -12.81
N ILE A 92 -17.46 7.65 -11.80
CA ILE A 92 -17.88 8.83 -11.04
C ILE A 92 -16.79 9.16 -10.00
N SER A 93 -16.50 10.44 -9.84
CA SER A 93 -15.62 10.88 -8.75
C SER A 93 -16.27 10.63 -7.40
N ILE A 94 -15.53 9.97 -6.50
CA ILE A 94 -15.98 9.73 -5.13
C ILE A 94 -16.36 11.03 -4.40
N PHE A 95 -15.76 12.17 -4.75
CA PHE A 95 -16.09 13.46 -4.14
C PHE A 95 -17.50 13.94 -4.47
N SER A 96 -18.10 13.49 -5.58
CA SER A 96 -19.50 13.76 -5.89
C SER A 96 -20.48 12.97 -5.01
N ARG A 97 -19.97 12.02 -4.21
CA ARG A 97 -20.73 11.15 -3.33
C ARG A 97 -20.56 11.49 -1.85
N VAL A 98 -19.76 12.51 -1.53
CA VAL A 98 -19.47 12.92 -0.15
C VAL A 98 -20.27 14.19 0.19
N ASP A 99 -21.15 14.09 1.18
CA ASP A 99 -21.75 15.26 1.84
C ASP A 99 -20.94 15.61 3.10
N ILE A 100 -20.33 16.81 3.10
CA ILE A 100 -19.58 17.36 4.24
C ILE A 100 -20.48 18.11 5.24
N GLY A 101 -21.76 17.74 5.33
CA GLY A 101 -22.75 18.36 6.19
C GLY A 101 -23.39 19.63 5.62
N ARG A 102 -23.40 19.78 4.28
CA ARG A 102 -24.05 20.88 3.57
C ARG A 102 -25.48 20.55 3.13
N GLY A 103 -25.93 19.30 3.29
CA GLY A 103 -27.30 18.88 3.07
C GLY A 103 -27.66 18.61 1.61
N SER A 104 -26.65 18.54 0.72
CA SER A 104 -26.82 18.17 -0.68
C SER A 104 -25.51 17.58 -1.22
N LEU A 105 -25.62 16.52 -2.02
CA LEU A 105 -24.46 15.99 -2.74
C LEU A 105 -23.96 16.98 -3.79
N PRO A 106 -22.64 17.06 -4.04
CA PRO A 106 -22.09 17.86 -5.13
C PRO A 106 -22.58 17.41 -6.51
N GLU A 107 -22.39 18.27 -7.52
CA GLU A 107 -22.59 17.87 -8.92
C GLU A 107 -21.70 16.67 -9.29
N LEU A 108 -22.23 15.78 -10.13
CA LEU A 108 -21.47 14.64 -10.64
C LEU A 108 -20.29 15.13 -11.48
N HIS A 109 -19.11 14.66 -11.13
CA HIS A 109 -17.92 14.75 -11.94
C HIS A 109 -17.41 13.34 -12.20
N TYR A 110 -16.65 13.17 -13.27
CA TYR A 110 -16.24 11.88 -13.79
C TYR A 110 -14.75 11.85 -14.08
N HIS A 111 -14.16 10.67 -13.97
CA HIS A 111 -12.77 10.45 -14.37
C HIS A 111 -12.71 10.13 -15.87
N GLU A 112 -11.82 10.82 -16.59
CA GLU A 112 -11.59 10.54 -18.00
C GLU A 112 -10.97 9.15 -18.19
N LEU A 113 -11.40 8.44 -19.23
CA LEU A 113 -10.85 7.13 -19.58
C LEU A 113 -9.49 7.28 -20.27
N LYS A 114 -8.45 7.50 -19.48
CA LYS A 114 -7.05 7.73 -19.90
C LYS A 114 -6.07 6.99 -18.98
N GLU A 115 -4.86 6.77 -19.50
CA GLU A 115 -3.74 6.26 -18.71
C GLU A 115 -3.45 7.22 -17.55
N LEU A 116 -3.11 6.68 -16.37
CA LEU A 116 -2.74 7.50 -15.23
C LEU A 116 -1.43 8.22 -15.54
N GLU A 117 -1.45 9.55 -15.46
CA GLU A 117 -0.29 10.42 -15.63
C GLU A 117 -0.32 11.52 -14.58
N ILE A 118 0.84 11.98 -14.11
CA ILE A 118 0.93 13.08 -13.13
C ILE A 118 0.75 14.42 -13.86
N ASN A 119 -0.46 14.68 -14.33
CA ASN A 119 -0.89 15.91 -15.00
C ASN A 119 -2.40 16.12 -14.78
N ASP A 120 -3.03 16.97 -15.59
CA ASP A 120 -4.44 17.33 -15.42
C ASP A 120 -5.42 16.15 -15.54
N VAL A 121 -5.00 15.00 -16.10
CA VAL A 121 -5.84 13.79 -16.26
C VAL A 121 -6.37 13.26 -14.93
N ILE A 122 -5.66 13.47 -13.81
CA ILE A 122 -6.10 13.00 -12.49
C ILE A 122 -7.33 13.74 -11.95
N PHE A 123 -7.63 14.93 -12.48
CA PHE A 123 -8.74 15.74 -12.00
C PHE A 123 -10.04 15.36 -12.71
N PRO A 124 -11.15 15.17 -11.96
CA PRO A 124 -12.42 14.78 -12.56
C PRO A 124 -13.08 15.97 -13.30
N ILE A 125 -13.80 15.66 -14.37
CA ILE A 125 -14.46 16.63 -15.26
C ILE A 125 -15.98 16.48 -15.26
N LYS A 126 -16.71 17.51 -15.68
CA LYS A 126 -18.18 17.52 -15.64
C LYS A 126 -18.82 16.67 -16.73
N GLU A 127 -18.23 16.63 -17.91
CA GLU A 127 -18.81 16.00 -19.09
C GLU A 127 -17.76 15.16 -19.78
N ILE A 128 -18.10 13.92 -20.13
CA ILE A 128 -17.26 13.03 -20.91
C ILE A 128 -17.92 12.86 -22.28
N GLU A 129 -17.22 13.31 -23.32
CA GLU A 129 -17.72 13.22 -24.69
C GLU A 129 -17.74 11.78 -25.21
N ARG A 130 -16.68 11.00 -24.91
CA ARG A 130 -16.53 9.64 -25.42
C ARG A 130 -15.62 8.79 -24.53
N LEU A 131 -15.99 7.53 -24.36
CA LEU A 131 -15.18 6.49 -23.73
C LEU A 131 -14.51 5.62 -24.81
N ASP A 132 -13.19 5.74 -24.98
CA ASP A 132 -12.41 4.94 -25.93
C ASP A 132 -11.63 3.82 -25.21
N TYR A 133 -12.37 2.80 -24.77
CA TYR A 133 -11.80 1.60 -24.17
C TYR A 133 -10.82 0.87 -25.10
N GLY A 134 -11.07 0.89 -26.42
CA GLY A 134 -10.22 0.21 -27.38
C GLY A 134 -8.81 0.80 -27.43
N LYS A 135 -8.68 2.12 -27.38
CA LYS A 135 -7.38 2.78 -27.29
C LYS A 135 -6.65 2.42 -25.99
N LEU A 136 -7.33 2.55 -24.85
CA LEU A 136 -6.74 2.27 -23.53
C LEU A 136 -6.31 0.79 -23.40
N TRP A 137 -7.16 -0.13 -23.85
CA TRP A 137 -6.89 -1.57 -23.89
C TRP A 137 -5.68 -1.92 -24.76
N ASN A 138 -5.54 -1.29 -25.92
CA ASN A 138 -4.39 -1.53 -26.81
C ASN A 138 -3.08 -1.03 -26.20
N SER A 139 -3.09 0.08 -25.46
CA SER A 139 -1.91 0.54 -24.70
C SER A 139 -1.57 -0.43 -23.57
N PHE A 140 -2.57 -0.82 -22.77
CA PHE A 140 -2.42 -1.83 -21.71
C PHE A 140 -1.80 -3.14 -22.22
N LEU A 141 -2.32 -3.67 -23.33
CA LEU A 141 -1.79 -4.89 -23.96
C LEU A 141 -0.34 -4.75 -24.44
N LYS A 142 0.08 -3.56 -24.87
CA LYS A 142 1.47 -3.33 -25.26
C LYS A 142 2.39 -3.40 -24.04
N GLU A 143 2.00 -2.79 -22.93
CA GLU A 143 2.81 -2.76 -21.71
C GLU A 143 2.87 -4.12 -21.01
N ILE A 144 1.73 -4.82 -20.86
CA ILE A 144 1.71 -6.17 -20.27
C ILE A 144 2.61 -7.16 -21.00
N LYS A 145 2.67 -7.10 -22.33
CA LYS A 145 3.52 -7.99 -23.12
C LYS A 145 5.02 -7.77 -22.90
N THR A 146 5.40 -6.69 -22.24
CA THR A 146 6.80 -6.43 -21.86
C THR A 146 7.17 -7.04 -20.51
N LEU A 147 6.19 -7.48 -19.72
CA LEU A 147 6.43 -8.15 -18.45
C LEU A 147 6.93 -9.58 -18.70
N ASN A 148 8.03 -9.93 -18.03
CA ASN A 148 8.53 -11.30 -18.02
C ASN A 148 8.34 -11.90 -16.63
N TYR A 149 7.89 -13.15 -16.60
CA TYR A 149 7.76 -13.90 -15.36
C TYR A 149 9.12 -14.49 -14.97
N LYS A 150 9.86 -13.79 -14.09
CA LYS A 150 11.15 -14.28 -13.54
C LYS A 150 11.06 -14.62 -12.05
N GLU A 151 10.47 -13.70 -11.31
CA GLU A 151 10.27 -13.78 -9.87
C GLU A 151 8.83 -13.31 -9.60
N PHE A 152 8.15 -13.97 -8.66
CA PHE A 152 6.73 -13.80 -8.45
C PHE A 152 6.40 -12.41 -7.87
N ASP A 153 7.09 -11.99 -6.80
CA ASP A 153 6.81 -10.71 -6.14
C ASP A 153 7.08 -9.54 -7.11
N ALA A 154 8.15 -9.63 -7.90
CA ALA A 154 8.48 -8.70 -8.97
C ALA A 154 7.37 -8.60 -10.03
N TYR A 155 6.93 -9.75 -10.54
CA TYR A 155 5.88 -9.82 -11.56
C TYR A 155 4.54 -9.32 -11.02
N TYR A 156 4.14 -9.77 -9.83
CA TYR A 156 2.90 -9.41 -9.17
C TYR A 156 2.83 -7.90 -8.92
N THR A 157 3.91 -7.32 -8.42
CA THR A 157 4.02 -5.88 -8.16
C THR A 157 3.92 -5.07 -9.44
N ALA A 158 4.66 -5.45 -10.49
CA ALA A 158 4.58 -4.79 -11.79
C ALA A 158 3.18 -4.90 -12.42
N LEU A 159 2.55 -6.07 -12.33
CA LEU A 159 1.17 -6.28 -12.80
C LEU A 159 0.20 -5.36 -12.06
N LEU A 160 0.32 -5.24 -10.73
CA LEU A 160 -0.53 -4.35 -9.93
C LEU A 160 -0.39 -2.88 -10.39
N PHE A 161 0.82 -2.38 -10.61
CA PHE A 161 1.02 -1.00 -11.07
C PHE A 161 0.59 -0.75 -12.53
N ILE A 162 0.71 -1.74 -13.41
CA ILE A 162 0.11 -1.64 -14.75
C ILE A 162 -1.42 -1.56 -14.63
N LEU A 163 -2.03 -2.39 -13.78
CA LEU A 163 -3.47 -2.32 -13.53
C LEU A 163 -3.87 -0.96 -12.96
N GLU A 164 -3.11 -0.39 -12.03
CA GLU A 164 -3.32 0.97 -11.53
C GLU A 164 -3.33 1.97 -12.69
N LYS A 165 -2.26 1.97 -13.51
CA LYS A 165 -2.10 2.89 -14.62
C LYS A 165 -3.26 2.85 -15.62
N TYR A 166 -3.80 1.67 -15.90
CA TYR A 166 -4.79 1.49 -16.96
C TYR A 166 -6.24 1.32 -16.49
N THR A 167 -6.47 1.03 -15.21
CA THR A 167 -7.82 0.69 -14.70
C THR A 167 -8.27 1.55 -13.52
N TRP A 168 -7.49 2.56 -13.10
CA TRP A 168 -7.88 3.55 -12.09
C TRP A 168 -9.14 4.36 -12.46
N CYS A 169 -9.41 4.53 -13.75
CA CYS A 169 -10.54 5.29 -14.29
C CYS A 169 -11.65 4.40 -14.90
N VAL A 170 -11.52 3.07 -14.80
CA VAL A 170 -12.51 2.11 -15.30
C VAL A 170 -13.46 1.75 -14.14
N PRO A 171 -14.79 1.85 -14.27
CA PRO A 171 -15.71 1.45 -13.21
C PRO A 171 -15.74 -0.08 -13.03
N SER A 172 -15.62 -0.54 -11.78
CA SER A 172 -15.71 -1.96 -11.42
C SER A 172 -17.13 -2.52 -11.59
N VAL A 173 -18.16 -1.69 -11.42
CA VAL A 173 -19.54 -2.00 -11.75
C VAL A 173 -20.20 -0.75 -12.33
N VAL A 174 -21.13 -0.96 -13.25
CA VAL A 174 -21.85 0.12 -13.93
C VAL A 174 -23.32 0.14 -13.51
N TYR A 175 -23.60 1.03 -12.56
CA TYR A 175 -24.95 1.34 -12.11
C TYR A 175 -25.24 2.81 -12.35
N LYS A 176 -26.52 3.13 -12.54
CA LYS A 176 -26.96 4.51 -12.59
C LYS A 176 -26.58 5.27 -11.31
N HIS A 177 -25.69 6.26 -11.43
CA HIS A 177 -25.23 7.15 -10.34
C HIS A 177 -24.46 6.49 -9.18
N LEU A 178 -23.86 5.31 -9.38
CA LEU A 178 -23.11 4.56 -8.35
C LEU A 178 -21.81 3.90 -8.84
N SER A 179 -21.31 4.31 -10.01
CA SER A 179 -20.07 3.78 -10.58
C SER A 179 -18.85 4.52 -10.00
N ASP A 180 -18.65 4.51 -8.68
CA ASP A 180 -17.61 5.29 -7.98
C ASP A 180 -16.40 4.46 -7.47
N VAL A 181 -16.43 3.13 -7.65
CA VAL A 181 -15.32 2.23 -7.34
C VAL A 181 -14.56 1.87 -8.61
N SER A 182 -13.26 2.22 -8.66
CA SER A 182 -12.40 1.85 -9.78
C SER A 182 -12.17 0.34 -9.86
N LEU A 183 -11.96 -0.16 -11.07
CA LEU A 183 -11.60 -1.55 -11.31
C LEU A 183 -10.26 -1.87 -10.65
N TYR A 184 -9.30 -0.94 -10.66
CA TYR A 184 -8.03 -1.11 -9.93
C TYR A 184 -8.25 -1.36 -8.44
N ASP A 185 -9.04 -0.51 -7.77
CA ASP A 185 -9.27 -0.62 -6.33
C ASP A 185 -9.98 -1.93 -5.98
N HIS A 186 -10.98 -2.34 -6.79
CA HIS A 186 -11.67 -3.62 -6.65
C HIS A 186 -10.71 -4.81 -6.79
N LEU A 187 -9.86 -4.83 -7.83
CA LEU A 187 -8.89 -5.90 -8.04
C LEU A 187 -7.84 -5.97 -6.91
N LYS A 188 -7.32 -4.81 -6.49
CA LYS A 188 -6.34 -4.70 -5.41
C LYS A 188 -6.92 -5.21 -4.09
N THR A 189 -8.11 -4.76 -3.71
CA THR A 189 -8.76 -5.17 -2.46
C THR A 189 -9.22 -6.63 -2.47
N THR A 190 -9.73 -7.13 -3.60
CA THR A 190 -10.00 -8.56 -3.80
C THR A 190 -8.73 -9.39 -3.58
N SER A 191 -7.59 -8.98 -4.15
CA SER A 191 -6.31 -9.68 -3.97
C SER A 191 -5.82 -9.66 -2.51
N ALA A 192 -5.99 -8.54 -1.81
CA ALA A 192 -5.68 -8.43 -0.38
C ALA A 192 -6.54 -9.36 0.49
N ILE A 193 -7.86 -9.40 0.24
CA ILE A 193 -8.80 -10.24 0.98
C ILE A 193 -8.52 -11.72 0.69
N ALA A 194 -8.28 -12.08 -0.57
CA ALA A 194 -7.93 -13.43 -0.99
C ALA A 194 -6.64 -13.91 -0.30
N SER A 195 -5.61 -13.05 -0.25
CA SER A 195 -4.36 -13.32 0.47
C SER A 195 -4.62 -13.69 1.93
N CYS A 196 -5.42 -12.87 2.62
CA CYS A 196 -5.73 -13.06 4.04
C CYS A 196 -6.56 -14.32 4.28
N LEU A 197 -7.58 -14.58 3.45
CA LEU A 197 -8.39 -15.79 3.56
C LEU A 197 -7.53 -17.04 3.39
N TYR A 198 -6.70 -17.08 2.34
CA TYR A 198 -5.84 -18.23 2.07
C TYR A 198 -4.89 -18.49 3.25
N LYS A 199 -4.13 -17.48 3.68
CA LYS A 199 -3.16 -17.63 4.78
C LYS A 199 -3.80 -17.96 6.12
N TYR A 200 -5.01 -17.45 6.40
CA TYR A 200 -5.74 -17.80 7.61
C TYR A 200 -6.09 -19.29 7.65
N HIS A 201 -6.57 -19.85 6.53
CA HIS A 201 -6.94 -21.25 6.43
C HIS A 201 -5.72 -22.18 6.31
N GLU A 202 -4.65 -21.73 5.65
CA GLU A 202 -3.36 -22.41 5.59
C GLU A 202 -2.71 -22.56 6.97
N ASP A 203 -2.58 -21.47 7.74
CA ASP A 203 -1.99 -21.49 9.09
C ASP A 203 -2.76 -22.40 10.06
N ARG A 204 -4.07 -22.63 9.82
CA ARG A 204 -4.93 -23.49 10.65
C ARG A 204 -5.05 -24.93 10.13
N GLY A 205 -4.66 -25.20 8.89
CA GLY A 205 -4.91 -26.48 8.23
C GLY A 205 -6.41 -26.81 8.09
N ASP A 206 -7.28 -25.80 8.08
CA ASP A 206 -8.74 -25.97 8.03
C ASP A 206 -9.31 -25.43 6.72
N TRP A 207 -9.54 -26.33 5.76
CA TRP A 207 -10.11 -26.02 4.45
C TRP A 207 -11.57 -26.47 4.31
N ASN A 208 -12.26 -26.72 5.43
CA ASN A 208 -13.67 -27.10 5.39
C ASN A 208 -14.51 -25.96 4.79
N SER A 209 -15.38 -26.26 3.82
CA SER A 209 -16.21 -25.24 3.15
C SER A 209 -17.03 -24.40 4.11
N LYS A 210 -17.62 -24.99 5.16
CA LYS A 210 -18.37 -24.24 6.18
C LYS A 210 -17.48 -23.27 6.96
N SER A 211 -16.22 -23.66 7.21
CA SER A 211 -15.26 -22.78 7.88
C SER A 211 -14.84 -21.63 6.97
N VAL A 212 -14.53 -21.94 5.71
CA VAL A 212 -14.13 -20.98 4.68
C VAL A 212 -15.23 -19.94 4.41
N GLU A 213 -16.48 -20.37 4.32
CA GLU A 213 -17.65 -19.51 4.04
C GLU A 213 -18.20 -18.78 5.28
N ASN A 214 -17.74 -19.11 6.49
CA ASN A 214 -18.27 -18.49 7.71
C ASN A 214 -17.92 -16.99 7.80
N LYS A 215 -18.91 -16.11 7.64
CA LYS A 215 -18.74 -14.64 7.70
C LYS A 215 -18.57 -14.10 9.12
N ASP A 216 -18.94 -14.84 10.16
CA ASP A 216 -18.83 -14.43 11.57
C ASP A 216 -17.45 -14.68 12.18
N HIS A 217 -16.71 -15.67 11.66
CA HIS A 217 -15.36 -15.96 12.13
C HIS A 217 -14.45 -14.76 11.86
N LYS A 218 -13.73 -14.32 12.90
CA LYS A 218 -12.78 -13.22 12.81
C LYS A 218 -11.51 -13.65 12.08
N LYS A 219 -11.57 -13.67 10.75
CA LYS A 219 -10.48 -14.12 9.86
C LYS A 219 -9.47 -13.02 9.56
N PHE A 220 -9.81 -11.77 9.83
CA PHE A 220 -9.05 -10.62 9.38
C PHE A 220 -8.57 -9.76 10.55
N LEU A 221 -7.44 -9.10 10.33
CA LEU A 221 -6.91 -8.01 11.11
C LEU A 221 -6.88 -6.77 10.22
N LEU A 222 -7.38 -5.65 10.73
CA LEU A 222 -7.07 -4.34 10.17
C LEU A 222 -5.98 -3.73 11.03
N ILE A 223 -4.77 -3.67 10.48
CA ILE A 223 -3.61 -3.05 11.12
C ILE A 223 -3.57 -1.59 10.69
N GLY A 224 -3.47 -0.67 11.64
CA GLY A 224 -3.30 0.75 11.36
C GLY A 224 -2.02 1.29 11.99
N GLY A 225 -1.27 2.07 11.22
CA GLY A 225 -0.05 2.75 11.62
C GLY A 225 -0.19 4.27 11.46
N ASP A 226 0.25 5.05 12.44
CA ASP A 226 0.30 6.52 12.42
C ASP A 226 1.66 7.01 12.91
N LEU A 227 2.38 7.77 12.08
CA LEU A 227 3.62 8.41 12.48
C LEU A 227 3.34 9.72 13.21
N SER A 228 3.55 9.70 14.52
CA SER A 228 3.45 10.89 15.37
C SER A 228 4.74 11.71 15.39
N GLY A 229 4.58 13.03 15.46
CA GLY A 229 5.69 13.99 15.58
C GLY A 229 6.13 14.65 14.27
N ILE A 230 5.48 14.32 13.14
CA ILE A 230 5.80 14.85 11.78
C ILE A 230 5.95 16.38 11.78
N GLN A 231 4.93 17.09 12.25
CA GLN A 231 4.88 18.56 12.21
C GLN A 231 6.06 19.18 12.99
N ASN A 232 6.24 18.75 14.24
CA ASN A 232 7.34 19.23 15.08
C ASN A 232 8.69 18.89 14.43
N TYR A 233 8.87 17.65 13.96
CA TYR A 233 10.10 17.23 13.32
C TYR A 233 10.42 18.09 12.08
N ILE A 234 9.44 18.37 11.21
CA ILE A 234 9.68 19.18 10.01
C ILE A 234 9.99 20.64 10.39
N TYR A 235 9.15 21.28 11.20
CA TYR A 235 9.19 22.74 11.34
C TYR A 235 10.13 23.27 12.43
N ASN A 236 10.66 22.41 13.30
CA ASN A 236 11.62 22.83 14.35
C ASN A 236 12.93 23.43 13.82
N ILE A 237 13.21 23.33 12.51
CA ILE A 237 14.39 23.95 11.86
C ILE A 237 14.08 25.25 11.12
N ALA A 238 12.80 25.62 11.00
CA ALA A 238 12.36 26.76 10.20
C ALA A 238 12.72 28.10 10.83
N SER A 239 12.76 28.17 12.16
CA SER A 239 12.98 29.39 12.95
C SER A 239 14.45 29.72 13.24
N VAL A 240 15.40 28.86 12.84
CA VAL A 240 16.79 28.91 13.34
C VAL A 240 17.74 29.73 12.45
N GLY A 241 17.25 30.31 11.33
CA GLY A 241 17.95 31.40 10.61
C GLY A 241 19.23 31.02 9.84
N VAL A 242 19.62 29.74 9.80
CA VAL A 242 20.74 29.27 8.98
C VAL A 242 20.30 29.10 7.52
N GLY A 243 21.08 29.59 6.56
CA GLY A 243 20.82 29.42 5.12
C GLY A 243 20.48 27.97 4.73
N GLY A 244 19.68 27.80 3.69
CA GLY A 244 19.30 26.46 3.20
C GLY A 244 18.11 25.79 3.92
N VAL A 245 17.30 26.54 4.69
CA VAL A 245 16.08 26.03 5.36
C VAL A 245 15.17 25.28 4.39
N ALA A 246 14.87 25.85 3.22
CA ALA A 246 13.97 25.22 2.25
C ALA A 246 14.47 23.84 1.77
N LYS A 247 15.79 23.68 1.56
CA LYS A 247 16.40 22.39 1.17
C LYS A 247 16.21 21.35 2.27
N ARG A 248 16.45 21.73 3.53
CA ARG A 248 16.28 20.83 4.68
C ARG A 248 14.82 20.47 4.94
N LEU A 249 13.89 21.42 4.80
CA LEU A 249 12.45 21.15 4.94
C LEU A 249 11.98 20.12 3.91
N ARG A 250 12.38 20.27 2.63
CA ARG A 250 12.08 19.30 1.58
C ARG A 250 12.68 17.93 1.90
N ALA A 251 13.94 17.90 2.33
CA ALA A 251 14.62 16.66 2.70
C ALA A 251 13.92 15.92 3.84
N ARG A 252 13.48 16.63 4.89
CA ARG A 252 12.72 16.05 6.00
C ARG A 252 11.36 15.52 5.55
N SER A 253 10.61 16.31 4.79
CA SER A 253 9.30 15.88 4.28
C SER A 253 9.41 14.61 3.45
N PHE A 254 10.41 14.57 2.55
CA PHE A 254 10.71 13.38 1.75
C PHE A 254 11.10 12.19 2.64
N TYR A 255 12.05 12.40 3.56
CA TYR A 255 12.56 11.35 4.42
C TYR A 255 11.47 10.72 5.29
N LEU A 256 10.52 11.52 5.79
CA LEU A 256 9.39 11.00 6.55
C LEU A 256 8.44 10.15 5.70
N GLY A 257 8.16 10.56 4.46
CA GLY A 257 7.38 9.74 3.53
C GLY A 257 8.03 8.38 3.31
N ILE A 258 9.32 8.38 2.95
CA ILE A 258 10.09 7.15 2.75
C ILE A 258 10.20 6.30 4.02
N LEU A 259 10.32 6.95 5.19
CA LEU A 259 10.34 6.23 6.45
C LEU A 259 9.03 5.45 6.68
N VAL A 260 7.88 6.09 6.42
CA VAL A 260 6.56 5.47 6.60
C VAL A 260 6.39 4.32 5.61
N ASP A 261 6.70 4.54 4.33
CA ASP A 261 6.64 3.49 3.31
C ASP A 261 7.56 2.32 3.67
N SER A 262 8.76 2.62 4.15
CA SER A 262 9.73 1.59 4.55
C SER A 262 9.28 0.77 5.75
N ILE A 263 8.62 1.39 6.73
CA ILE A 263 8.02 0.69 7.87
C ILE A 263 6.90 -0.23 7.37
N MET A 264 6.03 0.27 6.51
CA MET A 264 4.92 -0.50 5.96
C MET A 264 5.39 -1.68 5.09
N TYR A 265 6.34 -1.47 4.16
CA TYR A 265 6.90 -2.55 3.35
C TYR A 265 7.65 -3.59 4.19
N SER A 266 8.40 -3.15 5.20
CA SER A 266 9.04 -4.09 6.14
C SER A 266 8.05 -4.90 6.95
N LEU A 267 6.92 -4.30 7.35
CA LEU A 267 5.85 -5.03 8.01
C LEU A 267 5.20 -6.05 7.06
N LEU A 268 4.83 -5.65 5.85
CA LEU A 268 4.25 -6.58 4.85
C LEU A 268 5.16 -7.78 4.59
N ARG A 269 6.47 -7.56 4.39
CA ARG A 269 7.44 -8.65 4.25
C ARG A 269 7.51 -9.55 5.47
N LYS A 270 7.56 -8.97 6.68
CA LYS A 270 7.59 -9.75 7.94
C LYS A 270 6.33 -10.60 8.14
N LEU A 271 5.21 -10.18 7.56
CA LEU A 271 3.95 -10.91 7.54
C LEU A 271 3.79 -11.82 6.30
N GLU A 272 4.75 -11.79 5.37
CA GLU A 272 4.73 -12.48 4.08
C GLU A 272 3.49 -12.15 3.24
N LEU A 273 3.06 -10.88 3.27
CA LEU A 273 1.87 -10.38 2.57
C LEU A 273 2.24 -9.62 1.30
N PRO A 274 1.44 -9.72 0.22
CA PRO A 274 1.66 -8.99 -1.01
C PRO A 274 1.40 -7.49 -0.80
N ILE A 275 1.96 -6.66 -1.69
CA ILE A 275 1.80 -5.21 -1.67
C ILE A 275 0.32 -4.75 -1.74
N SER A 276 -0.57 -5.56 -2.32
CA SER A 276 -2.02 -5.28 -2.35
C SER A 276 -2.66 -5.22 -0.97
N CYS A 277 -2.08 -5.90 0.03
CA CYS A 277 -2.55 -5.85 1.41
C CYS A 277 -2.39 -4.47 2.06
N ASN A 278 -1.59 -3.56 1.47
CA ASN A 278 -1.62 -2.14 1.81
C ASN A 278 -2.86 -1.47 1.18
N VAL A 279 -3.93 -1.35 1.96
CA VAL A 279 -5.21 -0.81 1.48
C VAL A 279 -5.13 0.71 1.31
N ILE A 280 -4.58 1.40 2.32
CA ILE A 280 -4.49 2.86 2.35
C ILE A 280 -3.09 3.24 2.86
N SER A 281 -2.40 4.14 2.16
CA SER A 281 -1.19 4.82 2.67
C SER A 281 -1.25 6.30 2.31
N SER A 282 -1.26 7.18 3.31
CA SER A 282 -1.32 8.63 3.11
C SER A 282 -0.90 9.42 4.35
N GLY A 283 -0.10 10.48 4.15
CA GLY A 283 0.13 11.50 5.17
C GLY A 283 0.82 11.01 6.46
N GLY A 284 1.55 9.90 6.39
CA GLY A 284 2.16 9.26 7.56
C GLY A 284 1.30 8.20 8.24
N ASN A 285 0.11 7.94 7.69
CA ASN A 285 -0.78 6.87 8.11
C ASN A 285 -0.82 5.75 7.08
N PHE A 286 -0.94 4.51 7.53
CA PHE A 286 -1.16 3.37 6.65
C PHE A 286 -2.10 2.34 7.29
N TYR A 287 -2.80 1.58 6.44
CA TYR A 287 -3.70 0.51 6.84
C TYR A 287 -3.40 -0.75 6.04
N ILE A 288 -3.11 -1.84 6.75
CA ILE A 288 -2.80 -3.15 6.16
C ILE A 288 -3.90 -4.13 6.55
N LEU A 289 -4.41 -4.85 5.55
CA LEU A 289 -5.25 -6.02 5.78
C LEU A 289 -4.35 -7.25 5.99
N ALA A 290 -4.59 -8.01 7.06
CA ALA A 290 -3.79 -9.19 7.39
C ALA A 290 -4.65 -10.36 7.91
N PRO A 291 -4.17 -11.61 7.84
CA PRO A 291 -4.90 -12.76 8.39
C PRO A 291 -4.82 -12.80 9.91
N ASN A 292 -5.95 -13.09 10.58
CA ASN A 292 -6.01 -13.22 12.04
C ASN A 292 -5.51 -14.59 12.51
N THR A 293 -4.19 -14.74 12.62
CA THR A 293 -3.56 -15.95 13.16
C THR A 293 -2.67 -15.63 14.37
N PRO A 294 -2.44 -16.58 15.28
CA PRO A 294 -1.49 -16.39 16.39
C PRO A 294 -0.09 -16.00 15.91
N ARG A 295 0.36 -16.55 14.77
CA ARG A 295 1.64 -16.24 14.13
C ARG A 295 1.70 -14.76 13.74
N ILE A 296 0.72 -14.28 12.99
CA ILE A 296 0.66 -12.89 12.53
C ILE A 296 0.60 -11.91 13.71
N ARG A 297 -0.26 -12.17 14.71
CA ARG A 297 -0.34 -11.32 15.91
C ARG A 297 0.98 -11.23 16.66
N LYS A 298 1.70 -12.35 16.79
CA LYS A 298 3.03 -12.38 17.41
C LYS A 298 4.04 -11.56 16.60
N SER A 299 4.08 -11.72 15.27
CA SER A 299 4.98 -10.97 14.38
C SER A 299 4.75 -9.47 14.46
N ILE A 300 3.50 -9.01 14.61
CA ILE A 300 3.15 -7.60 14.80
C ILE A 300 3.74 -7.07 16.11
N GLU A 301 3.57 -7.78 17.23
CA GLU A 301 4.10 -7.34 18.53
C GLU A 301 5.63 -7.31 18.58
N GLU A 302 6.30 -8.25 17.91
CA GLU A 302 7.76 -8.23 17.73
C GLU A 302 8.20 -7.03 16.88
N PHE A 303 7.49 -6.75 15.79
CA PHE A 303 7.78 -5.61 14.92
C PHE A 303 7.63 -4.28 15.65
N LYS A 304 6.60 -4.12 16.50
CA LYS A 304 6.40 -2.92 17.34
C LYS A 304 7.65 -2.61 18.18
N LYS A 305 8.18 -3.61 18.89
CA LYS A 305 9.38 -3.44 19.72
C LYS A 305 10.60 -3.07 18.89
N GLU A 306 10.77 -3.71 17.74
CA GLU A 306 11.87 -3.46 16.81
C GLU A 306 11.85 -2.03 16.27
N ILE A 307 10.71 -1.55 15.80
CA ILE A 307 10.60 -0.18 15.28
C ILE A 307 10.67 0.87 16.38
N ALA A 308 10.09 0.61 17.56
CA ALA A 308 10.16 1.52 18.71
C ALA A 308 11.60 1.72 19.19
N ASP A 309 12.37 0.63 19.32
CA ASP A 309 13.78 0.71 19.72
C ASP A 309 14.59 1.50 18.69
N TRP A 310 14.39 1.24 17.40
CA TRP A 310 15.07 1.97 16.34
C TRP A 310 14.71 3.47 16.30
N LEU A 311 13.43 3.81 16.41
CA LEU A 311 12.96 5.20 16.41
C LEU A 311 13.47 5.96 17.64
N LEU A 312 13.46 5.33 18.83
CA LEU A 312 13.97 5.95 20.05
C LEU A 312 15.45 6.26 19.92
N ASN A 313 16.24 5.29 19.44
CA ASN A 313 17.68 5.44 19.29
C ASN A 313 18.04 6.49 18.21
N LYS A 314 17.29 6.54 17.10
CA LYS A 314 17.61 7.44 15.97
C LYS A 314 17.05 8.85 16.11
N PHE A 315 15.86 9.01 16.68
CA PHE A 315 15.15 10.28 16.75
C PHE A 315 14.95 10.79 18.18
N HIS A 316 15.42 10.06 19.18
CA HIS A 316 15.40 10.48 20.59
C HIS A 316 14.00 10.88 21.08
N GLY A 317 12.97 10.16 20.59
CA GLY A 317 11.58 10.39 20.95
C GLY A 317 10.83 11.44 20.13
N ASP A 318 11.48 12.10 19.17
CA ASP A 318 10.81 13.08 18.28
C ASP A 318 9.77 12.46 17.37
N LEU A 319 10.01 11.20 16.98
CA LEU A 319 9.16 10.44 16.08
C LEU A 319 8.81 9.11 16.75
N TYR A 320 7.55 8.70 16.59
CA TYR A 320 7.05 7.43 17.08
C TYR A 320 5.95 6.91 16.15
N ILE A 321 5.97 5.61 15.85
CA ILE A 321 4.90 4.97 15.07
C ILE A 321 3.89 4.33 16.02
N ASN A 322 2.66 4.83 16.00
CA ASN A 322 1.55 4.22 16.71
C ASN A 322 1.00 3.10 15.84
N LEU A 323 1.28 1.84 16.23
CA LEU A 323 0.82 0.67 15.49
C LEU A 323 -0.21 -0.11 16.33
N GLY A 324 -1.37 -0.35 15.73
CA GLY A 324 -2.49 -1.05 16.36
C GLY A 324 -3.18 -1.99 15.38
N TYR A 325 -4.01 -2.89 15.90
CA TYR A 325 -4.89 -3.71 15.05
C TYR A 325 -6.20 -4.03 15.74
N VAL A 326 -7.21 -4.37 14.94
CA VAL A 326 -8.50 -4.90 15.39
C VAL A 326 -8.85 -6.17 14.61
N GLU A 327 -9.60 -7.06 15.24
CA GLU A 327 -10.02 -8.35 14.66
C GLU A 327 -11.46 -8.27 14.17
N PHE A 328 -11.71 -8.72 12.94
CA PHE A 328 -13.04 -8.66 12.31
C PHE A 328 -13.30 -9.84 11.37
N GLY A 329 -14.58 -10.08 11.03
CA GLY A 329 -15.06 -11.16 10.17
C GLY A 329 -15.57 -10.67 8.81
N GLY A 330 -15.94 -11.62 7.95
CA GLY A 330 -16.41 -11.33 6.58
C GLY A 330 -17.63 -10.41 6.51
N LYS A 331 -18.54 -10.50 7.49
CA LYS A 331 -19.72 -9.61 7.57
C LYS A 331 -19.37 -8.14 7.80
N ASP A 332 -18.19 -7.87 8.36
CA ASP A 332 -17.79 -6.52 8.71
C ASP A 332 -17.24 -5.74 7.49
N PHE A 333 -17.14 -6.38 6.31
CA PHE A 333 -16.89 -5.69 5.03
C PHE A 333 -18.13 -4.99 4.46
N GLU A 334 -19.31 -5.27 5.00
CA GLU A 334 -20.55 -4.65 4.53
C GLU A 334 -20.55 -3.12 4.73
N LEU A 335 -21.21 -2.38 3.84
CA LEU A 335 -21.25 -0.90 3.78
C LEU A 335 -21.39 -0.21 5.15
N ASN A 336 -22.28 -0.71 6.00
CA ASN A 336 -22.59 -0.10 7.31
C ASN A 336 -21.76 -0.66 8.48
N GLN A 337 -20.85 -1.59 8.22
CA GLN A 337 -20.01 -2.24 9.23
C GLN A 337 -18.54 -1.85 9.11
N PHE A 338 -18.01 -1.76 7.88
CA PHE A 338 -16.58 -1.45 7.69
C PHE A 338 -16.15 -0.10 8.31
N PRO A 339 -16.95 0.98 8.26
CA PRO A 339 -16.64 2.22 8.98
C PRO A 339 -16.41 2.01 10.48
N LYS A 340 -17.13 1.07 11.12
CA LYS A 340 -16.92 0.75 12.54
C LYS A 340 -15.60 0.04 12.79
N VAL A 341 -15.13 -0.78 11.84
CA VAL A 341 -13.81 -1.41 11.90
C VAL A 341 -12.71 -0.34 11.81
N LEU A 342 -12.87 0.63 10.90
CA LEU A 342 -11.98 1.79 10.78
C LEU A 342 -11.96 2.64 12.07
N ASP A 343 -13.12 2.96 12.62
CA ASP A 343 -13.21 3.69 13.89
C ASP A 343 -12.56 2.90 15.04
N ALA A 344 -12.77 1.59 15.09
CA ALA A 344 -12.17 0.74 16.13
C ALA A 344 -10.64 0.74 16.05
N VAL A 345 -10.04 0.60 14.86
CA VAL A 345 -8.57 0.65 14.74
C VAL A 345 -8.03 2.04 15.05
N ASN A 346 -8.74 3.10 14.66
CA ASN A 346 -8.35 4.48 14.98
C ASN A 346 -8.38 4.74 16.48
N ASN A 347 -9.38 4.22 17.20
CA ASN A 347 -9.42 4.30 18.67
C ASN A 347 -8.25 3.58 19.34
N VAL A 348 -7.80 2.45 18.78
CA VAL A 348 -6.59 1.74 19.25
C VAL A 348 -5.35 2.61 19.03
N ILE A 349 -5.22 3.23 17.85
CA ILE A 349 -4.11 4.14 17.51
C ILE A 349 -4.08 5.35 18.45
N GLU A 350 -5.23 6.01 18.67
CA GLU A 350 -5.34 7.17 19.57
C GLU A 350 -5.01 6.81 21.01
N SER A 351 -5.44 5.63 21.49
CA SER A 351 -5.06 5.14 22.81
C SER A 351 -3.55 4.91 22.92
N LYS A 352 -2.90 4.45 21.84
CA LYS A 352 -1.46 4.24 21.79
C LYS A 352 -0.66 5.54 21.74
N LYS A 353 -1.20 6.62 21.15
CA LYS A 353 -0.58 7.96 21.19
C LYS A 353 -0.33 8.47 22.61
N LEU A 354 -1.12 8.00 23.58
CA LEU A 354 -0.98 8.36 25.01
C LEU A 354 0.09 7.54 25.75
N ARG A 355 0.63 6.48 25.13
CA ARG A 355 1.55 5.51 25.76
C ARG A 355 2.75 5.19 24.87
N LYS A 356 3.36 6.23 24.29
CA LYS A 356 4.48 6.08 23.34
C LYS A 356 5.65 5.32 23.98
N PHE A 357 6.21 4.39 23.23
CA PHE A 357 7.34 3.55 23.62
C PHE A 357 7.10 2.63 24.83
N ASP A 358 5.84 2.41 25.25
CA ASP A 358 5.49 1.49 26.35
C ASP A 358 6.10 0.10 26.16
N GLU A 359 6.19 -0.35 24.92
CA GLU A 359 6.70 -1.65 24.48
C GLU A 359 8.19 -1.87 24.76
N ILE A 360 8.97 -0.80 25.03
CA ILE A 360 10.41 -0.87 25.30
C ILE A 360 10.83 -0.19 26.61
N ILE A 361 10.08 0.80 27.10
CA ILE A 361 10.42 1.53 28.33
C ILE A 361 9.71 0.99 29.57
N VAL A 362 8.72 0.10 29.42
CA VAL A 362 8.01 -0.55 30.54
C VAL A 362 8.18 -2.06 30.46
N GLU A 363 8.51 -2.69 31.58
CA GLU A 363 8.50 -4.15 31.75
C GLU A 363 8.07 -4.50 33.16
N ASN A 364 7.12 -5.43 33.31
CA ASN A 364 6.56 -5.83 34.61
C ASN A 364 6.11 -4.61 35.45
N GLU A 365 5.43 -3.65 34.81
CA GLU A 365 4.93 -2.41 35.42
C GLU A 365 6.04 -1.50 36.01
N LYS A 366 7.29 -1.71 35.60
CA LYS A 366 8.44 -0.90 36.01
C LYS A 366 9.08 -0.21 34.80
N TRP A 367 9.56 1.00 35.03
CA TRP A 367 10.34 1.74 34.06
C TRP A 367 11.69 1.07 33.82
N LYS A 368 12.08 0.96 32.57
CA LYS A 368 13.44 0.68 32.12
C LYS A 368 14.13 2.00 31.82
N ASP A 369 15.42 2.08 32.14
CA ASP A 369 16.27 3.24 31.87
C ASP A 369 16.56 3.49 30.37
N ARG A 370 15.78 2.88 29.47
CA ARG A 370 15.87 3.07 28.01
C ARG A 370 15.60 4.50 27.56
N PHE A 371 14.99 5.33 28.41
CA PHE A 371 14.81 6.76 28.16
C PHE A 371 16.06 7.60 28.52
N LEU A 372 17.04 7.01 29.22
CA LEU A 372 18.33 7.65 29.42
C LEU A 372 19.12 7.62 28.11
N SER A 373 19.66 8.77 27.76
CA SER A 373 20.40 8.94 26.51
C SER A 373 21.90 8.86 26.75
N ASP A 374 22.60 8.07 25.92
CA ASP A 374 24.06 7.97 25.90
C ASP A 374 24.72 9.11 25.10
N ILE A 375 23.96 10.14 24.74
CA ILE A 375 24.47 11.27 23.96
C ILE A 375 25.48 12.07 24.78
N SER A 376 26.73 12.09 24.30
CA SER A 376 27.79 12.92 24.85
C SER A 376 27.65 14.38 24.42
N PHE A 377 27.64 15.29 25.39
CA PHE A 377 27.60 16.73 25.14
C PHE A 377 29.02 17.32 25.10
N ASN A 378 29.37 17.95 23.97
CA ASN A 378 30.69 18.54 23.75
C ASN A 378 30.73 20.06 23.99
N GLY A 379 29.74 20.63 24.68
CA GLY A 379 29.65 22.07 24.94
C GLY A 379 29.04 22.89 23.81
N LYS A 380 28.72 22.29 22.65
CA LYS A 380 28.15 22.99 21.49
C LYS A 380 26.83 22.36 21.05
N VAL A 381 25.87 23.20 20.69
CA VAL A 381 24.55 22.78 20.19
C VAL A 381 24.48 23.03 18.68
N CYS A 382 23.86 22.09 17.97
CA CYS A 382 23.61 22.16 16.53
C CYS A 382 22.92 23.47 16.14
N LYS A 383 23.53 24.22 15.21
CA LYS A 383 22.99 25.50 14.74
C LYS A 383 21.73 25.38 13.90
N SER A 384 21.35 24.19 13.43
CA SER A 384 20.13 24.02 12.63
C SER A 384 18.91 23.66 13.47
N CYS A 385 19.04 22.80 14.49
CA CYS A 385 17.89 22.36 15.28
C CYS A 385 17.88 22.89 16.70
N ASN A 386 18.99 23.45 17.20
CA ASN A 386 19.15 23.94 18.58
C ASN A 386 18.82 22.92 19.69
N ARG A 387 18.94 21.61 19.39
CA ARG A 387 18.53 20.54 20.31
C ARG A 387 19.61 19.50 20.58
N MET A 388 20.36 19.14 19.55
CA MET A 388 21.33 18.05 19.60
C MET A 388 22.77 18.60 19.67
N PRO A 389 23.72 17.89 20.29
CA PRO A 389 25.12 18.29 20.26
C PRO A 389 25.67 18.33 18.84
N VAL A 390 26.67 19.17 18.61
CA VAL A 390 27.39 19.22 17.33
C VAL A 390 28.19 17.94 17.15
N THR A 391 28.07 17.28 16.01
CA THR A 391 28.88 16.10 15.68
C THR A 391 29.67 16.27 14.39
N LYS A 392 29.25 17.20 13.52
CA LYS A 392 29.87 17.45 12.20
C LYS A 392 29.89 18.94 11.90
N ILE A 393 30.81 19.35 11.03
CA ILE A 393 30.82 20.67 10.41
C ILE A 393 30.60 20.45 8.91
N GLU A 394 29.53 21.02 8.36
CA GLU A 394 29.14 20.92 6.94
C GLU A 394 28.83 22.32 6.42
N GLU A 395 29.41 22.72 5.28
CA GLU A 395 29.27 24.08 4.72
C GLU A 395 29.51 25.18 5.78
N ASP A 396 30.60 25.06 6.53
CA ASP A 396 30.98 25.96 7.65
C ASP A 396 29.94 26.07 8.78
N THR A 397 28.97 25.16 8.83
CA THR A 397 27.90 25.11 9.83
C THR A 397 28.08 23.93 10.77
N GLU A 398 28.08 24.21 12.07
CA GLU A 398 28.14 23.20 13.14
C GLU A 398 26.78 22.51 13.31
N LEU A 399 26.71 21.23 12.94
CA LEU A 399 25.47 20.46 12.87
C LEU A 399 25.54 19.17 13.70
N CYS A 400 24.37 18.70 14.13
CA CYS A 400 24.22 17.33 14.61
C CYS A 400 24.12 16.35 13.44
N GLU A 401 24.15 15.06 13.75
CA GLU A 401 24.14 13.99 12.76
C GLU A 401 22.88 14.02 11.87
N LEU A 402 21.70 14.18 12.47
CA LEU A 402 20.43 14.24 11.73
C LEU A 402 20.37 15.46 10.80
N CYS A 403 20.75 16.65 11.28
CA CYS A 403 20.75 17.85 10.45
C CYS A 403 21.78 17.81 9.32
N SER A 404 22.95 17.18 9.55
CA SER A 404 23.92 16.89 8.48
C SER A 404 23.33 15.91 7.46
N PHE A 405 22.59 14.90 7.92
CA PHE A 405 21.93 13.93 7.05
C PHE A 405 20.82 14.57 6.19
N ASP A 406 20.04 15.50 6.75
CA ASP A 406 19.03 16.27 6.00
C ASP A 406 19.66 17.01 4.81
N ILE A 407 20.85 17.60 4.99
CA ILE A 407 21.57 18.28 3.91
C ILE A 407 21.97 17.29 2.81
N LYS A 408 22.45 16.09 3.19
CA LYS A 408 22.84 15.06 2.22
C LYS A 408 21.65 14.60 1.39
N ILE A 409 20.52 14.26 2.03
CA ILE A 409 19.28 13.91 1.33
C ILE A 409 18.85 15.05 0.41
N GLY A 410 18.85 16.29 0.92
CA GLY A 410 18.45 17.46 0.13
C GLY A 410 19.31 17.68 -1.12
N ARG A 411 20.59 17.27 -1.10
CA ARG A 411 21.46 17.26 -2.28
C ARG A 411 21.14 16.09 -3.22
N TRP A 412 20.97 14.88 -2.68
CA TRP A 412 20.66 13.69 -3.49
C TRP A 412 19.32 13.83 -4.23
N LEU A 413 18.34 14.52 -3.66
CA LEU A 413 17.02 14.69 -4.27
C LEU A 413 17.01 15.54 -5.54
N LEU A 414 18.06 16.30 -5.86
CA LEU A 414 18.05 17.22 -7.00
C LEU A 414 18.07 16.51 -8.36
N ASP A 415 18.67 15.33 -8.41
CA ASP A 415 18.94 14.51 -9.59
C ASP A 415 18.38 13.08 -9.47
N THR A 416 17.75 12.74 -8.33
CA THR A 416 17.07 11.45 -8.15
C THR A 416 15.90 11.32 -9.12
N LYS A 417 15.85 10.19 -9.84
CA LYS A 417 14.75 9.80 -10.73
C LYS A 417 14.02 8.55 -10.26
N TYR A 418 14.68 7.71 -9.47
CA TYR A 418 14.10 6.47 -8.97
C TYR A 418 14.41 6.30 -7.48
N ILE A 419 13.47 5.66 -6.78
CA ILE A 419 13.60 5.27 -5.38
C ILE A 419 13.51 3.76 -5.34
N ALA A 420 14.58 3.11 -4.92
CA ALA A 420 14.67 1.67 -4.98
C ALA A 420 14.81 1.09 -3.56
N PHE A 421 13.91 0.20 -3.20
CA PHE A 421 13.87 -0.41 -1.88
C PHE A 421 14.54 -1.79 -1.89
N ASN A 422 15.28 -2.13 -0.82
CA ASN A 422 16.00 -3.40 -0.73
C ASN A 422 16.13 -3.95 0.70
N SER A 423 15.78 -5.23 0.89
CA SER A 423 15.84 -5.94 2.16
C SER A 423 17.18 -6.60 2.49
N LYS A 424 18.06 -6.78 1.51
CA LYS A 424 19.33 -7.50 1.66
C LYS A 424 20.50 -6.53 1.85
N LYS A 425 20.66 -5.58 0.94
CA LYS A 425 21.78 -4.62 0.93
C LYS A 425 21.45 -3.38 0.11
N SER A 426 22.25 -2.34 0.30
CA SER A 426 22.25 -1.19 -0.61
C SER A 426 23.22 -1.42 -1.77
N TYR A 427 22.85 -0.93 -2.95
CA TYR A 427 23.68 -0.88 -4.15
C TYR A 427 24.17 0.54 -4.47
N SER A 428 23.75 1.54 -3.67
CA SER A 428 24.05 2.95 -3.90
C SER A 428 24.77 3.61 -2.72
N LEU A 429 25.65 4.56 -3.02
CA LEU A 429 26.21 5.45 -2.00
C LEU A 429 25.17 6.42 -1.45
N ARG A 430 24.05 6.60 -2.15
CA ARG A 430 22.92 7.48 -1.79
C ARG A 430 21.80 6.64 -1.17
N SER A 431 22.07 6.04 -0.02
CA SER A 431 21.16 5.08 0.62
C SER A 431 20.70 5.52 2.00
N LEU A 432 19.44 5.24 2.29
CA LEU A 432 18.82 5.38 3.60
C LEU A 432 18.76 4.00 4.26
N LYS A 433 19.42 3.85 5.41
CA LYS A 433 19.32 2.63 6.23
C LYS A 433 18.26 2.80 7.32
N ILE A 434 17.27 1.92 7.31
CA ILE A 434 16.15 1.87 8.26
C ILE A 434 16.24 0.54 9.01
N PHE A 435 15.99 0.54 10.32
CA PHE A 435 16.27 -0.56 11.25
C PHE A 435 17.77 -0.86 11.48
N SER A 436 18.07 -1.39 12.68
CA SER A 436 19.45 -1.73 13.08
C SER A 436 19.77 -3.20 12.82
N THR A 437 18.87 -4.12 13.21
CA THR A 437 19.09 -5.57 13.21
C THR A 437 18.75 -6.22 11.87
N ASN A 438 17.65 -5.82 11.24
CA ASN A 438 17.22 -6.27 9.91
C ASN A 438 17.07 -5.06 8.99
N PRO A 439 18.20 -4.52 8.48
CA PRO A 439 18.18 -3.25 7.81
C PRO A 439 17.39 -3.31 6.51
N TYR A 440 16.53 -2.32 6.33
CA TYR A 440 15.87 -2.03 5.07
C TYR A 440 16.51 -0.80 4.44
N TYR A 441 16.92 -0.94 3.19
CA TYR A 441 17.67 0.07 2.44
C TYR A 441 16.76 0.75 1.44
N VAL A 442 16.92 2.06 1.29
CA VAL A 442 16.26 2.84 0.24
C VAL A 442 17.32 3.64 -0.50
N ASP A 443 17.56 3.24 -1.74
CA ASP A 443 18.55 3.83 -2.64
C ASP A 443 17.90 4.91 -3.51
N LEU A 444 18.53 6.08 -3.55
CA LEU A 444 18.13 7.20 -4.41
C LEU A 444 19.00 7.18 -5.67
N LEU A 445 18.37 6.91 -6.83
CA LEU A 445 19.06 6.62 -8.07
C LEU A 445 18.77 7.69 -9.13
N GLU A 446 19.82 8.16 -9.81
CA GLU A 446 19.69 9.03 -11.00
C GLU A 446 19.33 8.22 -12.26
N LYS A 447 19.79 6.96 -12.31
CA LYS A 447 19.58 5.99 -13.38
C LYS A 447 19.46 4.60 -12.76
N LEU A 448 18.66 3.75 -13.39
CA LEU A 448 18.56 2.34 -13.01
C LEU A 448 19.84 1.62 -13.40
N ASP A 449 20.29 0.75 -12.51
CA ASP A 449 21.32 -0.25 -12.79
C ASP A 449 20.69 -1.60 -13.11
N SER A 450 21.52 -2.64 -13.21
CA SER A 450 21.09 -4.01 -13.49
C SER A 450 20.77 -4.80 -12.21
N GLU A 451 20.66 -4.14 -11.05
CA GLU A 451 20.46 -4.82 -9.78
C GLU A 451 19.00 -5.21 -9.56
N GLU A 452 18.79 -6.21 -8.71
CA GLU A 452 17.46 -6.67 -8.30
C GLU A 452 17.05 -5.95 -7.00
N TYR A 453 16.02 -5.11 -7.12
CA TYR A 453 15.40 -4.40 -6.00
C TYR A 453 14.08 -5.07 -5.60
N ASP A 454 13.66 -4.85 -4.35
CA ASP A 454 12.36 -5.35 -3.87
C ASP A 454 11.20 -4.52 -4.45
N LEU A 455 11.44 -3.22 -4.71
CA LEU A 455 10.50 -2.28 -5.32
C LEU A 455 11.27 -1.07 -5.88
N VAL A 456 10.87 -0.56 -7.03
CA VAL A 456 11.42 0.63 -7.67
C VAL A 456 10.29 1.59 -8.03
N LEU A 457 10.31 2.79 -7.45
CA LEU A 457 9.34 3.83 -7.77
C LEU A 457 9.99 4.89 -8.66
N SER A 458 9.30 5.27 -9.74
CA SER A 458 9.71 6.38 -10.60
C SER A 458 9.26 7.72 -9.99
N LEU A 459 10.15 8.71 -9.95
CA LEU A 459 9.81 10.04 -9.45
C LEU A 459 9.26 10.93 -10.58
N ASN A 460 8.07 11.49 -10.35
CA ASN A 460 7.37 12.42 -11.24
C ASN A 460 6.86 11.82 -12.57
N GLU A 461 6.88 10.50 -12.72
CA GLU A 461 6.28 9.80 -13.87
C GLU A 461 5.61 8.50 -13.40
N VAL A 462 4.51 8.10 -14.05
CA VAL A 462 3.86 6.81 -13.82
C VAL A 462 4.44 5.83 -14.83
N LYS A 463 5.36 4.97 -14.39
CA LYS A 463 6.14 4.14 -15.30
C LYS A 463 6.49 2.80 -14.68
N VAL A 464 5.96 1.75 -15.30
CA VAL A 464 6.35 0.38 -15.00
C VAL A 464 7.55 0.01 -15.85
N LEU A 465 8.60 -0.44 -15.18
CA LEU A 465 9.87 -0.84 -15.77
C LEU A 465 9.84 -2.34 -16.07
N PRO A 466 10.21 -2.77 -17.30
CA PRO A 466 10.27 -4.18 -17.62
C PRO A 466 11.25 -4.91 -16.71
N ASN A 467 10.83 -6.05 -16.15
CA ASN A 467 11.63 -6.93 -15.27
C ASN A 467 12.01 -6.35 -13.90
N GLN A 468 11.34 -5.31 -13.42
CA GLN A 468 11.54 -4.77 -12.07
C GLN A 468 10.17 -4.64 -11.37
N PRO A 469 10.05 -4.96 -10.06
CA PRO A 469 8.87 -4.59 -9.27
C PRO A 469 8.79 -3.07 -9.27
N SER A 470 7.95 -2.47 -10.12
CA SER A 470 8.02 -1.03 -10.32
C SER A 470 6.70 -0.37 -10.63
N GLY A 471 6.59 0.90 -10.19
CA GLY A 471 5.43 1.77 -10.32
C GLY A 471 5.84 3.21 -10.62
#